data_AF-A0A4Y9ZCR0-F1
#
_entry.id   AF-A0A4Y9ZCR0-F1
#
_cell.length_a   1.000
_cell.length_b   1.000
_cell.length_c   1.000
_cell.angle_alpha   90.00
_cell.angle_beta   90.00
_cell.angle_gamma   90.00
#
_symmetry.space_group_name_H-M   'P 1'
#
loop_
_entity.id
_entity.type
_entity.pdbx_description
1 polymer ?
#
loop_
_entity_poly.entity_id
_entity_poly.type
_entity_poly.pdbx_seq_one_letter_code
_entity_poly.pdbx_strand_id
1 'polypeptide(L)'
;MSRRRSKFTSPQHVKDTVTAAYSTTYNTRNLEEPLYTPFHDTMDKLTDFPTPLGGTISVRQQHNLLCSKEVVNLGDLPAQEAKEVHPDGYSDNEPEDGVGACVAKRRRLNTSESSRRIVPVRSVRDALRSYQTLSAKVPSGSKTAGRQAGPGNISARTMTTVPGGRDTFPDIVICHTCVVDMEKPEDTDALVAWNARLGKKVSHQCFPAIAEIKRAPSRALRGTDFDTIRDRLLDDAITDLSFYMSIYFSHDRYAKSVIGIAGAGAWWQWRQFKRAEIPPPRFWDEEERGLSPSPEEEVWRDMQYKISDKFSTAPKTYLGTEESDLQWDKLQRLALIRILETHRTDYPWSIPDTSN
;
A
#
# COMPACT_ATOMS: atom_id res chain seq x y z
N MET A 1 0.32 35.80 -11.77
CA MET A 1 0.73 35.17 -13.04
C MET A 1 0.53 33.66 -12.92
N SER A 2 -0.46 33.10 -13.61
CA SER A 2 -0.66 31.63 -13.65
C SER A 2 0.43 31.02 -14.54
N ARG A 3 1.42 30.33 -13.95
CA ARG A 3 2.38 29.54 -14.73
C ARG A 3 1.61 28.40 -15.37
N ARG A 4 1.45 28.46 -16.70
CA ARG A 4 0.86 27.40 -17.51
C ARG A 4 1.73 26.15 -17.32
N ARG A 5 1.23 25.15 -16.58
CA ARG A 5 1.97 23.88 -16.40
C ARG A 5 2.07 23.14 -17.73
N SER A 6 3.23 22.56 -17.99
CA SER A 6 3.46 21.70 -19.16
C SER A 6 2.68 20.38 -19.00
N LYS A 7 2.07 19.89 -20.09
CA LYS A 7 1.47 18.55 -20.17
C LYS A 7 2.52 17.50 -19.76
N PHE A 8 2.14 16.50 -18.97
CA PHE A 8 3.04 15.39 -18.65
C PHE A 8 3.41 14.61 -19.93
N THR A 9 4.69 14.25 -20.06
CA THR A 9 5.17 13.37 -21.13
C THR A 9 6.24 12.46 -20.57
N SER A 10 6.11 11.16 -20.77
CA SER A 10 7.12 10.18 -20.33
C SER A 10 8.50 10.53 -20.92
N PRO A 11 9.57 10.61 -20.09
CA PRO A 11 10.93 10.80 -20.57
C PRO A 11 11.38 9.69 -21.53
N GLN A 12 12.35 9.99 -22.40
CA GLN A 12 12.90 8.99 -23.31
C GLN A 12 13.53 7.81 -22.57
N HIS A 13 14.28 8.05 -21.50
CA HIS A 13 14.91 6.97 -20.72
C HIS A 13 13.89 6.00 -20.13
N VAL A 14 12.69 6.44 -19.73
CA VAL A 14 11.62 5.54 -19.28
C VAL A 14 11.22 4.58 -20.40
N LYS A 15 11.02 5.11 -21.61
CA LYS A 15 10.65 4.31 -22.79
C LYS A 15 11.73 3.29 -23.14
N ASP A 16 12.99 3.71 -23.06
CA ASP A 16 14.16 2.87 -23.29
C ASP A 16 14.25 1.75 -22.24
N THR A 17 14.05 2.06 -20.96
CA THR A 17 14.08 1.10 -19.86
C THR A 17 12.92 0.10 -19.95
N VAL A 18 11.70 0.53 -20.29
CA VAL A 18 10.60 -0.40 -20.59
C VAL A 18 11.01 -1.36 -21.72
N THR A 19 11.56 -0.81 -22.80
CA THR A 19 12.01 -1.63 -23.95
C THR A 19 13.08 -2.64 -23.54
N ALA A 20 14.04 -2.22 -22.71
CA ALA A 20 15.12 -3.07 -22.20
C ALA A 20 14.61 -4.17 -21.23
N ALA A 21 13.67 -3.84 -20.34
CA ALA A 21 13.02 -4.84 -19.47
C ALA A 21 12.31 -5.92 -20.30
N TYR A 22 11.74 -5.53 -21.44
CA TYR A 22 11.15 -6.43 -22.43
C TYR A 22 12.14 -6.97 -23.48
N SER A 23 13.45 -6.79 -23.34
CA SER A 23 14.45 -7.40 -24.23
C SER A 23 15.24 -8.53 -23.55
N THR A 24 15.49 -8.46 -22.24
CA THR A 24 16.25 -9.49 -21.52
C THR A 24 15.42 -10.78 -21.32
N THR A 25 15.92 -11.93 -21.77
CA THR A 25 15.13 -13.18 -21.88
C THR A 25 15.30 -14.16 -20.71
N TYR A 26 16.21 -13.93 -19.76
CA TYR A 26 16.44 -14.86 -18.65
C TYR A 26 17.07 -14.13 -17.47
N ASN A 27 16.29 -13.88 -16.44
CA ASN A 27 16.77 -13.84 -15.06
C ASN A 27 15.63 -14.45 -14.23
N THR A 28 15.79 -14.99 -13.02
CA THR A 28 14.65 -15.63 -12.32
C THR A 28 14.41 -15.18 -10.88
N ARG A 29 15.32 -14.46 -10.21
CA ARG A 29 15.11 -14.09 -8.79
C ARG A 29 15.65 -12.72 -8.33
N ASN A 30 16.13 -11.88 -9.26
CA ASN A 30 16.36 -10.42 -9.10
C ASN A 30 15.62 -9.66 -10.22
N LEU A 31 14.42 -10.11 -10.54
CA LEU A 31 13.84 -10.03 -11.89
C LEU A 31 12.90 -8.85 -12.16
N GLU A 32 12.41 -8.23 -11.09
CA GLU A 32 11.36 -7.20 -11.16
C GLU A 32 11.93 -5.79 -10.95
N GLU A 33 13.17 -5.66 -10.46
CA GLU A 33 13.87 -4.37 -10.36
C GLU A 33 13.85 -3.58 -11.68
N PRO A 34 14.13 -4.19 -12.86
CA PRO A 34 14.05 -3.46 -14.13
C PRO A 34 12.62 -3.04 -14.51
N LEU A 35 11.59 -3.67 -13.94
CA LEU A 35 10.19 -3.28 -14.12
C LEU A 35 9.81 -2.14 -13.18
N TYR A 36 10.40 -2.08 -11.98
CA TYR A 36 10.17 -0.99 -11.06
C TYR A 36 10.84 0.30 -11.52
N THR A 37 11.99 0.25 -12.21
CA THR A 37 12.68 1.45 -12.68
C THR A 37 11.79 2.34 -13.56
N PRO A 38 11.12 1.85 -14.63
CA PRO A 38 10.21 2.68 -15.40
C PRO A 38 9.08 3.33 -14.60
N PHE A 39 8.47 2.59 -13.67
CA PHE A 39 7.42 3.14 -12.82
C PHE A 39 7.98 4.16 -11.83
N HIS A 40 9.12 3.86 -11.21
CA HIS A 40 9.81 4.74 -10.28
C HIS A 40 10.19 6.05 -10.96
N ASP A 41 10.89 6.00 -12.10
CA ASP A 41 11.28 7.17 -12.89
C ASP A 41 10.06 8.01 -13.34
N THR A 42 8.99 7.33 -13.77
CA THR A 42 7.74 8.01 -14.18
C THR A 42 7.08 8.71 -13.00
N MET A 43 6.95 8.03 -11.86
CA MET A 43 6.37 8.60 -10.66
C MET A 43 7.27 9.68 -10.08
N ASP A 44 8.60 9.57 -10.16
CA ASP A 44 9.54 10.58 -9.67
C ASP A 44 9.31 11.89 -10.41
N LYS A 45 9.22 11.83 -11.74
CA LYS A 45 8.82 12.97 -12.57
C LYS A 45 7.41 13.47 -12.26
N LEU A 46 6.48 12.57 -11.88
CA LEU A 46 5.15 12.96 -11.44
C LEU A 46 5.19 13.80 -10.16
N THR A 47 6.25 13.70 -9.37
CA THR A 47 6.43 14.46 -8.12
C THR A 47 7.23 15.75 -8.31
N ASP A 48 7.71 16.03 -9.53
CA ASP A 48 8.39 17.27 -9.91
C ASP A 48 7.40 18.43 -10.09
N PHE A 49 6.80 18.84 -8.97
CA PHE A 49 6.01 20.06 -8.88
C PHE A 49 6.22 20.72 -7.51
N PRO A 50 6.08 22.05 -7.40
CA PRO A 50 6.17 22.72 -6.12
C PRO A 50 5.13 22.17 -5.15
N THR A 51 5.58 21.58 -4.05
CA THR A 51 4.71 20.98 -3.04
C THR A 51 3.83 22.07 -2.39
N PRO A 52 2.50 22.00 -2.49
CA PRO A 52 1.62 23.04 -1.95
C PRO A 52 1.64 23.12 -0.41
N LEU A 53 2.18 22.10 0.28
CA LEU A 53 2.18 21.99 1.76
C LEU A 53 3.52 22.26 2.43
N GLY A 54 4.54 22.63 1.67
CA GLY A 54 5.91 22.44 2.14
C GLY A 54 6.24 20.95 2.32
N GLY A 55 7.42 20.68 2.86
CA GLY A 55 7.99 19.33 2.85
C GLY A 55 8.39 18.86 1.46
N THR A 56 8.73 17.59 1.36
CA THR A 56 9.27 16.95 0.16
C THR A 56 8.38 15.78 -0.22
N ILE A 57 8.07 15.67 -1.51
CA ILE A 57 7.52 14.43 -2.07
C ILE A 57 8.69 13.65 -2.67
N SER A 58 8.72 12.36 -2.41
CA SER A 58 9.72 11.46 -2.96
C SER A 58 9.06 10.14 -3.36
N VAL A 59 9.57 9.53 -4.41
CA VAL A 59 9.16 8.17 -4.82
C VAL A 59 10.18 7.18 -4.29
N ARG A 60 9.69 6.13 -3.62
CA ARG A 60 10.55 5.14 -2.96
C ARG A 60 10.13 3.75 -3.37
N GLN A 61 11.10 2.91 -3.73
CA GLN A 61 10.91 1.48 -3.95
C GLN A 61 10.96 0.72 -2.62
N GLN A 62 10.21 -0.38 -2.52
CA GLN A 62 10.28 -1.37 -1.45
C GLN A 62 10.32 -0.74 -0.06
N HIS A 63 9.34 0.13 0.22
CA HIS A 63 9.30 0.86 1.48
C HIS A 63 8.66 0.03 2.58
N ASN A 64 9.26 0.05 3.77
CA ASN A 64 8.57 -0.43 4.95
C ASN A 64 7.40 0.51 5.22
N LEU A 65 6.16 0.05 5.06
CA LEU A 65 5.04 0.63 5.79
C LEU A 65 5.38 0.40 7.27
N LEU A 66 5.87 1.44 7.92
CA LEU A 66 6.35 1.39 9.29
C LEU A 66 5.18 1.04 10.21
N CYS A 67 5.16 -0.18 10.75
CA CYS A 67 4.29 -0.52 11.87
C CYS A 67 5.13 -0.42 13.14
N SER A 68 4.92 0.60 13.97
CA SER A 68 5.56 0.61 15.29
C SER A 68 4.98 -0.53 16.13
N LYS A 69 5.81 -1.15 16.98
CA LYS A 69 5.41 -2.26 17.87
C LYS A 69 4.24 -1.88 18.80
N GLU A 70 4.02 -0.58 19.02
CA GLU A 70 2.99 -0.02 19.90
C GLU A 70 1.67 0.26 19.15
N VAL A 71 1.69 0.37 17.82
CA VAL A 71 0.52 0.69 16.99
C VAL A 71 -0.23 -0.57 16.53
N VAL A 72 0.37 -1.75 16.64
CA VAL A 72 -0.30 -3.04 16.42
C VAL A 72 -1.02 -3.48 17.70
N ASN A 73 -2.01 -2.69 18.13
CA ASN A 73 -3.08 -3.18 18.99
C ASN A 73 -4.31 -3.40 18.11
N LEU A 74 -4.33 -4.55 17.41
CA LEU A 74 -5.37 -4.93 16.45
C LEU A 74 -6.78 -5.01 17.07
N GLY A 75 -6.90 -4.92 18.40
CA GLY A 75 -8.16 -4.93 19.13
C GLY A 75 -8.90 -3.60 19.23
N ASP A 76 -8.30 -2.46 18.84
CA ASP A 76 -8.82 -1.12 19.15
C ASP A 76 -9.34 -0.33 17.93
N LEU A 77 -9.54 -0.94 16.75
CA LEU A 77 -10.32 -0.29 15.67
C LEU A 77 -11.81 -0.54 15.94
N PRO A 78 -12.60 0.49 16.34
CA PRO A 78 -13.94 0.26 16.84
C PRO A 78 -14.89 0.00 15.68
N ALA A 79 -15.69 -1.07 15.80
CA ALA A 79 -16.84 -1.41 14.94
C ALA A 79 -17.87 -0.27 14.77
N GLN A 80 -17.67 0.86 15.44
CA GLN A 80 -18.50 2.05 15.45
C GLN A 80 -18.30 2.92 14.20
N GLU A 81 -17.08 3.05 13.66
CA GLU A 81 -16.83 3.80 12.41
C GLU A 81 -17.49 3.13 11.19
N ALA A 82 -17.54 1.79 11.15
CA ALA A 82 -18.25 1.06 10.09
C ALA A 82 -19.77 1.21 10.18
N LYS A 83 -20.32 1.37 11.41
CA LYS A 83 -21.75 1.61 11.64
C LYS A 83 -22.19 3.05 11.35
N GLU A 84 -21.32 4.04 11.54
CA GLU A 84 -21.64 5.45 11.31
C GLU A 84 -21.69 5.82 9.81
N VAL A 85 -21.04 5.06 8.94
CA VAL A 85 -21.03 5.30 7.48
C VAL A 85 -22.26 4.69 6.77
N HIS A 86 -23.00 3.79 7.43
CA HIS A 86 -24.21 3.13 6.90
C HIS A 86 -25.39 3.23 7.89
N PRO A 87 -26.03 4.40 8.01
CA PRO A 87 -27.03 4.68 9.05
C PRO A 87 -28.42 4.05 8.80
N ASP A 88 -28.68 3.47 7.62
CA ASP A 88 -30.00 3.00 7.23
C ASP A 88 -30.08 1.49 7.02
N GLY A 89 -29.26 0.71 7.76
CA GLY A 89 -29.28 -0.75 7.78
C GLY A 89 -30.66 -1.30 7.45
N TYR A 90 -30.83 -1.75 6.19
CA TYR A 90 -32.14 -2.05 5.66
C TYR A 90 -32.69 -3.26 6.41
N SER A 91 -33.69 -2.97 7.22
CA SER A 91 -34.92 -3.74 7.33
C SER A 91 -35.39 -4.10 5.92
N ASP A 92 -35.55 -5.39 5.66
CA ASP A 92 -36.77 -5.88 5.01
C ASP A 92 -37.12 -7.24 5.63
N ASN A 93 -38.20 -7.22 6.41
CA ASN A 93 -39.01 -8.40 6.67
C ASN A 93 -39.67 -8.80 5.36
N GLU A 94 -39.52 -10.06 4.93
CA GLU A 94 -40.54 -10.85 4.21
C GLU A 94 -40.19 -12.36 4.30
N PRO A 95 -41.19 -13.27 4.20
CA PRO A 95 -41.22 -14.56 4.88
C PRO A 95 -40.66 -15.76 4.08
N GLU A 96 -40.53 -16.88 4.80
CA GLU A 96 -40.24 -18.23 4.31
C GLU A 96 -41.15 -18.66 3.14
N ASP A 97 -40.54 -19.10 2.03
CA ASP A 97 -40.88 -20.27 1.20
C ASP A 97 -40.54 -20.04 -0.29
N GLY A 98 -39.63 -20.87 -0.88
CA GLY A 98 -39.49 -20.90 -2.35
C GLY A 98 -38.18 -21.44 -2.97
N VAL A 99 -38.05 -22.76 -2.97
CA VAL A 99 -37.32 -23.68 -3.88
C VAL A 99 -36.50 -23.09 -5.06
N GLY A 100 -35.22 -23.50 -5.16
CA GLY A 100 -34.40 -23.26 -6.36
C GLY A 100 -33.12 -24.10 -6.47
N ALA A 101 -33.17 -25.39 -6.11
CA ALA A 101 -32.06 -26.32 -6.27
C ALA A 101 -31.75 -26.60 -7.75
N CYS A 102 -30.56 -26.20 -8.22
CA CYS A 102 -29.77 -26.75 -9.34
C CYS A 102 -28.52 -25.85 -9.43
N VAL A 103 -27.28 -26.28 -9.23
CA VAL A 103 -26.55 -27.27 -10.02
C VAL A 103 -25.41 -27.85 -9.15
N ALA A 104 -25.74 -28.92 -8.42
CA ALA A 104 -24.74 -29.88 -7.94
C ALA A 104 -24.55 -30.96 -9.01
N LYS A 105 -23.75 -30.68 -10.06
CA LYS A 105 -23.29 -31.73 -10.99
C LYS A 105 -22.08 -31.32 -11.84
N ARG A 106 -20.92 -31.12 -11.21
CA ARG A 106 -19.61 -31.24 -11.90
C ARG A 106 -18.43 -31.57 -10.98
N ARG A 107 -18.67 -32.38 -9.94
CA ARG A 107 -17.64 -32.76 -8.95
C ARG A 107 -17.38 -34.26 -8.82
N ARG A 108 -17.52 -35.00 -9.92
CA ARG A 108 -16.95 -36.35 -10.05
C ARG A 108 -16.35 -36.48 -11.44
N LEU A 109 -15.10 -36.94 -11.50
CA LEU A 109 -14.18 -37.02 -12.65
C LEU A 109 -13.26 -35.79 -12.81
N ASN A 110 -12.26 -35.71 -11.94
CA ASN A 110 -10.85 -35.74 -12.37
C ASN A 110 -9.94 -35.77 -11.13
N THR A 111 -9.84 -36.97 -10.58
CA THR A 111 -8.72 -37.42 -9.76
C THR A 111 -7.71 -38.03 -10.73
N SER A 112 -6.73 -37.24 -11.17
CA SER A 112 -5.41 -37.75 -11.57
C SER A 112 -4.44 -36.58 -11.73
N GLU A 113 -3.48 -36.54 -10.81
CA GLU A 113 -2.08 -36.15 -11.04
C GLU A 113 -1.80 -34.97 -11.98
N SER A 114 -1.69 -33.79 -11.40
CA SER A 114 -0.62 -32.87 -11.80
C SER A 114 -0.26 -31.93 -10.65
N SER A 115 0.88 -32.22 -10.07
CA SER A 115 1.61 -31.42 -9.10
C SER A 115 1.74 -29.95 -9.55
N ARG A 116 0.93 -29.06 -8.96
CA ARG A 116 1.26 -27.64 -8.86
C ARG A 116 1.22 -27.27 -7.39
N ARG A 117 2.41 -27.15 -6.80
CA ARG A 117 2.62 -26.47 -5.52
C ARG A 117 1.98 -25.09 -5.59
N ILE A 118 0.82 -24.95 -4.96
CA ILE A 118 0.38 -23.65 -4.44
C ILE A 118 1.40 -23.34 -3.34
N VAL A 119 2.23 -22.32 -3.57
CA VAL A 119 3.08 -21.77 -2.52
C VAL A 119 2.13 -21.22 -1.46
N PRO A 120 2.15 -21.71 -0.21
CA PRO A 120 1.28 -21.14 0.82
C PRO A 120 1.70 -19.69 1.03
N VAL A 121 0.75 -18.78 0.88
CA VAL A 121 0.87 -17.43 1.41
C VAL A 121 1.15 -17.61 2.90
N ARG A 122 2.37 -17.26 3.33
CA ARG A 122 2.73 -17.35 4.74
C ARG A 122 1.93 -16.27 5.45
N SER A 123 1.18 -16.66 6.49
CA SER A 123 0.35 -15.70 7.21
C SER A 123 1.24 -14.63 7.85
N VAL A 124 0.75 -13.39 7.85
CA VAL A 124 1.36 -12.23 8.52
C VAL A 124 1.73 -12.56 9.99
N ARG A 125 1.00 -13.50 10.60
CA ARG A 125 1.24 -14.01 11.95
C ARG A 125 2.50 -14.86 12.09
N ASP A 126 2.95 -15.60 11.07
CA ASP A 126 4.21 -16.37 11.16
C ASP A 126 5.44 -15.46 11.21
N ALA A 127 5.39 -14.33 10.51
CA ALA A 127 6.36 -13.25 10.66
C ALA A 127 6.26 -12.66 12.09
N LEU A 128 5.06 -12.31 12.55
CA LEU A 128 4.85 -11.77 13.91
C LEU A 128 5.27 -12.75 15.04
N ARG A 129 5.07 -14.06 14.86
CA ARG A 129 5.42 -15.12 15.83
C ARG A 129 6.94 -15.35 15.87
N SER A 130 7.60 -15.32 14.71
CA SER A 130 9.07 -15.30 14.61
C SER A 130 9.66 -14.09 15.34
N TYR A 131 8.99 -12.94 15.26
CA TYR A 131 9.37 -11.72 15.97
C TYR A 131 9.19 -11.80 17.50
N GLN A 132 8.04 -12.30 17.99
CA GLN A 132 7.80 -12.49 19.42
C GLN A 132 8.83 -13.43 20.06
N THR A 133 9.21 -14.49 19.33
CA THR A 133 10.23 -15.46 19.77
C THR A 133 11.63 -14.84 19.87
N LEU A 134 11.97 -13.87 19.01
CA LEU A 134 13.22 -13.10 19.08
C LEU A 134 13.19 -12.06 20.21
N SER A 135 12.03 -11.46 20.49
CA SER A 135 11.86 -10.51 21.60
C SER A 135 11.97 -11.19 22.97
N ALA A 136 11.58 -12.46 23.09
CA ALA A 136 11.68 -13.25 24.32
C ALA A 136 13.11 -13.73 24.64
N LYS A 137 14.04 -13.66 23.67
CA LYS A 137 15.45 -14.08 23.84
C LYS A 137 16.40 -12.96 24.27
N VAL A 138 15.93 -11.74 24.49
CA VAL A 138 16.76 -10.66 25.03
C VAL A 138 16.85 -10.83 26.56
N PRO A 139 18.05 -11.07 27.13
CA PRO A 139 18.18 -11.24 28.58
C PRO A 139 17.79 -9.93 29.28
N SER A 140 16.79 -9.99 30.15
CA SER A 140 16.37 -8.89 31.01
C SER A 140 17.39 -8.64 32.13
N GLY A 141 18.57 -8.14 31.76
CA GLY A 141 19.71 -7.96 32.66
C GLY A 141 20.39 -6.61 32.49
N SER A 142 19.69 -5.52 32.78
CA SER A 142 20.31 -4.19 32.93
C SER A 142 19.41 -3.32 33.82
N LYS A 143 19.62 -3.41 35.14
CA LYS A 143 19.11 -2.42 36.09
C LYS A 143 20.04 -1.21 36.05
N THR A 144 19.64 -0.16 35.33
CA THR A 144 20.19 1.20 35.50
C THR A 144 19.05 2.16 35.82
N ALA A 145 19.28 2.95 36.86
CA ALA A 145 18.30 3.78 37.54
C ALA A 145 17.98 5.07 36.78
N GLY A 146 16.72 5.49 36.88
CA GLY A 146 16.36 6.88 37.14
C GLY A 146 16.68 7.94 36.07
N ARG A 147 16.12 7.82 34.87
CA ARG A 147 15.77 8.98 34.06
C ARG A 147 14.54 8.63 33.23
N GLN A 148 13.42 9.29 33.48
CA GLN A 148 12.25 9.23 32.60
C GLN A 148 12.68 9.82 31.25
N ALA A 149 13.15 8.96 30.35
CA ALA A 149 13.22 9.29 28.95
C ALA A 149 11.77 9.52 28.51
N GLY A 150 11.43 10.77 28.19
CA GLY A 150 10.14 11.09 27.58
C GLY A 150 9.92 10.26 26.31
N PRO A 151 8.68 10.21 25.78
CA PRO A 151 8.25 9.35 24.67
C PRO A 151 8.91 9.63 23.29
N GLY A 152 10.14 10.16 23.25
CA GLY A 152 10.86 10.61 22.05
C GLY A 152 11.85 9.62 21.43
N ASN A 153 12.08 8.43 22.02
CA ASN A 153 13.00 7.43 21.48
C ASN A 153 12.26 6.32 20.73
N ILE A 154 11.59 6.69 19.63
CA ILE A 154 11.00 5.73 18.71
C ILE A 154 12.13 5.08 17.91
N SER A 155 12.71 4.00 18.43
CA SER A 155 13.50 3.07 17.62
C SER A 155 12.52 2.25 16.78
N ALA A 156 12.25 2.67 15.55
CA ALA A 156 11.45 1.87 14.63
C ALA A 156 12.25 0.63 14.22
N ARG A 157 11.74 -0.57 14.53
CA ARG A 157 12.22 -1.82 13.91
C ARG A 157 11.46 -2.03 12.61
N THR A 158 12.17 -2.03 11.49
CA THR A 158 11.60 -2.33 10.18
C THR A 158 11.25 -3.82 10.07
N MET A 159 10.12 -4.13 9.44
CA MET A 159 9.65 -5.51 9.23
C MET A 159 10.63 -6.36 8.40
N THR A 160 11.57 -5.74 7.68
CA THR A 160 12.68 -6.41 6.96
C THR A 160 13.58 -7.30 7.82
N THR A 161 13.61 -7.10 9.13
CA THR A 161 14.39 -7.95 10.05
C THR A 161 13.65 -9.20 10.52
N VAL A 162 12.39 -9.38 10.10
CA VAL A 162 11.55 -10.49 10.50
C VAL A 162 11.58 -11.58 9.41
N PRO A 163 12.05 -12.81 9.72
CA PRO A 163 11.96 -13.92 8.78
C PRO A 163 10.51 -14.12 8.30
N GLY A 164 10.28 -14.00 6.99
CA GLY A 164 8.94 -14.12 6.38
C GLY A 164 8.27 -12.80 5.97
N GLY A 165 8.83 -11.63 6.29
CA GLY A 165 8.26 -10.33 5.93
C GLY A 165 8.52 -9.84 4.49
N ARG A 166 9.08 -10.66 3.61
CA ARG A 166 9.50 -10.22 2.25
C ARG A 166 8.33 -9.83 1.34
N ASP A 167 7.15 -10.43 1.54
CA ASP A 167 5.99 -10.22 0.67
C ASP A 167 4.97 -9.24 1.29
N THR A 168 5.42 -8.34 2.17
CA THR A 168 4.52 -7.45 2.94
C THR A 168 4.68 -5.97 2.61
N PHE A 169 5.41 -5.65 1.53
CA PHE A 169 5.70 -4.28 1.16
C PHE A 169 5.16 -3.99 -0.24
N PRO A 170 4.54 -2.81 -0.43
CA PRO A 170 4.25 -2.35 -1.77
C PRO A 170 5.56 -2.13 -2.53
N ASP A 171 5.52 -2.39 -3.84
CA ASP A 171 6.66 -2.21 -4.72
C ASP A 171 7.16 -0.76 -4.74
N ILE A 172 6.22 0.20 -4.85
CA ILE A 172 6.53 1.63 -4.93
C ILE A 172 5.52 2.44 -4.12
N VAL A 173 6.00 3.47 -3.42
CA VAL A 173 5.14 4.46 -2.76
C VAL A 173 5.54 5.88 -3.16
N ILE A 174 4.55 6.75 -3.30
CA ILE A 174 4.75 8.20 -3.29
C ILE A 174 4.64 8.63 -1.84
N CYS A 175 5.73 9.14 -1.28
CA CYS A 175 5.83 9.54 0.12
C CYS A 175 5.92 11.07 0.23
N HIS A 176 5.03 11.67 1.02
CA HIS A 176 5.15 13.07 1.43
C HIS A 176 5.73 13.12 2.84
N THR A 177 6.84 13.85 3.01
CA THR A 177 7.56 13.98 4.27
C THR A 177 7.72 15.45 4.63
N CYS A 178 7.32 15.82 5.84
CA CYS A 178 7.63 17.11 6.44
C CYS A 178 8.65 16.91 7.55
N VAL A 179 9.61 17.82 7.61
CA VAL A 179 10.67 17.83 8.62
C VAL A 179 10.68 19.19 9.31
N VAL A 180 11.04 19.20 10.59
CA VAL A 180 11.31 20.40 11.37
C VAL A 180 12.76 20.37 11.84
N ASP A 181 13.38 21.54 11.94
CA ASP A 181 14.71 21.66 12.52
C ASP A 181 14.64 21.42 14.03
N MET A 182 15.66 20.77 14.56
CA MET A 182 15.80 20.47 15.98
C MET A 182 16.90 21.35 16.58
N GLU A 183 16.68 21.82 17.80
CA GLU A 183 17.75 22.40 18.61
C GLU A 183 18.87 21.38 18.82
N LYS A 184 20.11 21.86 18.75
CA LYS A 184 21.30 21.03 18.94
C LYS A 184 21.42 20.64 20.41
N PRO A 185 21.46 19.35 20.77
CA PRO A 185 21.56 18.94 22.16
C PRO A 185 22.98 19.20 22.70
N GLU A 186 23.06 19.49 24.01
CA GLU A 186 24.34 19.58 24.74
C GLU A 186 24.90 18.19 25.10
N ASP A 187 24.01 17.22 25.32
CA ASP A 187 24.36 15.84 25.64
C ASP A 187 25.05 15.14 24.46
N THR A 188 26.21 14.54 24.71
CA THR A 188 27.08 13.96 23.68
C THR A 188 26.44 12.77 22.98
N ASP A 189 25.68 11.95 23.70
CA ASP A 189 25.04 10.76 23.13
C ASP A 189 23.84 11.16 22.25
N ALA A 190 23.05 12.13 22.71
CA ALA A 190 21.98 12.73 21.93
C ALA A 190 22.51 13.46 20.67
N LEU A 191 23.69 14.08 20.75
CA LEU A 191 24.32 14.77 19.62
C LEU A 191 24.66 13.82 18.47
N VAL A 192 25.04 12.57 18.75
CA VAL A 192 25.27 11.55 17.72
C VAL A 192 23.98 11.29 16.91
N ALA A 193 22.85 11.10 17.60
CA ALA A 193 21.57 10.87 16.96
C ALA A 193 21.07 12.13 16.20
N TRP A 194 21.30 13.32 16.75
CA TRP A 194 20.99 14.60 16.10
C TRP A 194 21.79 14.78 14.81
N ASN A 195 23.12 14.54 14.84
CA ASN A 195 23.99 14.61 13.65
C ASN A 195 23.59 13.59 12.59
N ALA A 196 23.26 12.36 12.97
CA ALA A 196 22.80 11.33 12.05
C ALA A 196 21.49 11.70 11.33
N ARG A 197 20.66 12.53 11.97
CA ARG A 197 19.43 13.09 11.39
C ARG A 197 19.64 14.47 10.75
N LEU A 198 20.90 14.92 10.64
CA LEU A 198 21.28 16.23 10.11
C LEU A 198 20.55 17.39 10.82
N GLY A 199 20.31 17.23 12.11
CA GLY A 199 19.61 18.20 12.95
C GLY A 199 18.11 18.35 12.66
N LYS A 200 17.48 17.36 12.01
CA LYS A 200 16.06 17.40 11.64
C LYS A 200 15.26 16.29 12.30
N LYS A 201 13.96 16.53 12.48
CA LYS A 201 12.97 15.53 12.89
C LYS A 201 11.87 15.45 11.86
N VAL A 202 11.45 14.25 11.47
CA VAL A 202 10.23 14.06 10.69
C VAL A 202 9.04 14.43 11.56
N SER A 203 8.32 15.49 11.20
CA SER A 203 7.09 15.91 11.89
C SER A 203 5.86 15.20 11.31
N HIS A 204 5.91 14.85 10.03
CA HIS A 204 4.81 14.17 9.34
C HIS A 204 5.35 13.33 8.18
N GLN A 205 4.77 12.14 8.01
CA GLN A 205 5.02 11.27 6.86
C GLN A 205 3.71 10.59 6.47
N CYS A 206 3.32 10.70 5.20
CA CYS A 206 2.17 9.98 4.65
C CYS A 206 2.48 9.42 3.25
N PHE A 207 1.58 8.56 2.76
CA PHE A 207 1.74 7.82 1.50
C PHE A 207 0.53 8.04 0.61
N PRO A 208 0.41 9.21 -0.06
CA PRO A 208 -0.74 9.53 -0.89
C PRO A 208 -0.96 8.57 -2.07
N ALA A 209 0.07 7.83 -2.49
CA ALA A 209 -0.08 6.77 -3.49
C ALA A 209 0.76 5.54 -3.15
N ILE A 210 0.18 4.37 -3.41
CA ILE A 210 0.78 3.05 -3.24
C ILE A 210 0.65 2.31 -4.57
N ALA A 211 1.72 1.67 -5.02
CA ALA A 211 1.75 0.91 -6.25
C ALA A 211 2.21 -0.53 -6.03
N GLU A 212 1.55 -1.45 -6.70
CA GLU A 212 1.88 -2.87 -6.77
C GLU A 212 1.97 -3.29 -8.24
N ILE A 213 3.09 -3.89 -8.62
CA ILE A 213 3.46 -4.17 -10.00
C ILE A 213 3.87 -5.65 -10.10
N LYS A 214 2.96 -6.47 -10.64
CA LYS A 214 3.31 -7.85 -10.99
C LYS A 214 4.20 -7.89 -12.23
N ARG A 215 4.90 -9.01 -12.39
CA ARG A 215 5.59 -9.37 -13.63
C ARG A 215 4.72 -9.17 -14.87
N ALA A 216 5.37 -8.97 -16.02
CA ALA A 216 4.69 -8.94 -17.30
C ALA A 216 4.10 -10.31 -17.70
N PRO A 217 3.01 -10.35 -18.49
CA PRO A 217 2.61 -11.55 -19.20
C PRO A 217 3.75 -12.08 -20.08
N SER A 218 3.81 -13.41 -20.24
CA SER A 218 4.84 -14.04 -21.07
C SER A 218 4.79 -13.52 -22.50
N ARG A 219 5.97 -13.20 -23.07
CA ARG A 219 6.13 -12.77 -24.47
C ARG A 219 5.76 -13.85 -25.49
N ALA A 220 5.48 -15.08 -25.08
CA ALA A 220 4.98 -16.13 -25.97
C ALA A 220 3.45 -16.08 -26.16
N LEU A 221 2.73 -15.45 -25.24
CA LEU A 221 1.26 -15.36 -25.29
C LEU A 221 0.81 -14.33 -26.31
N ARG A 222 -0.31 -14.58 -26.97
CA ARG A 222 -0.90 -13.71 -28.00
C ARG A 222 -2.42 -13.63 -27.82
N GLY A 223 -3.03 -12.57 -28.34
CA GLY A 223 -4.49 -12.41 -28.36
C GLY A 223 -5.14 -12.59 -27.00
N THR A 224 -6.22 -13.37 -26.95
CA THR A 224 -7.04 -13.60 -25.76
C THR A 224 -6.27 -14.22 -24.60
N ASP A 225 -5.28 -15.07 -24.87
CA ASP A 225 -4.47 -15.70 -23.82
C ASP A 225 -3.55 -14.66 -23.15
N PHE A 226 -3.00 -13.73 -23.95
CA PHE A 226 -2.22 -12.62 -23.41
C PHE A 226 -3.10 -11.72 -22.54
N ASP A 227 -4.28 -11.34 -23.03
CA ASP A 227 -5.22 -10.48 -22.31
C ASP A 227 -5.69 -11.10 -21.00
N THR A 228 -6.02 -12.40 -21.02
CA THR A 228 -6.45 -13.15 -19.83
C THR A 228 -5.36 -13.18 -18.77
N ILE A 229 -4.11 -13.42 -19.16
CA ILE A 229 -2.98 -13.45 -18.21
C ILE A 229 -2.64 -12.05 -17.71
N ARG A 230 -2.70 -11.01 -18.56
CA ARG A 230 -2.55 -9.61 -18.14
C ARG A 230 -3.59 -9.25 -17.08
N ASP A 231 -4.85 -9.55 -17.35
CA ASP A 231 -5.95 -9.17 -16.47
C ASP A 231 -5.88 -9.90 -15.13
N ARG A 232 -5.56 -11.19 -15.15
CA ARG A 232 -5.27 -11.95 -13.93
C ARG A 232 -4.14 -11.33 -13.11
N LEU A 233 -3.04 -10.93 -13.75
CA LEU A 233 -1.90 -10.33 -13.04
C LEU A 233 -2.25 -8.94 -12.45
N LEU A 234 -3.12 -8.18 -13.13
CA LEU A 234 -3.67 -6.95 -12.57
C LEU A 234 -4.57 -7.23 -11.36
N ASP A 235 -5.41 -8.26 -11.42
CA ASP A 235 -6.26 -8.67 -10.29
C ASP A 235 -5.42 -9.14 -9.09
N ASP A 236 -4.34 -9.86 -9.35
CA ASP A 236 -3.36 -10.25 -8.32
C ASP A 236 -2.72 -8.98 -7.70
N ALA A 237 -2.29 -7.99 -8.50
CA ALA A 237 -1.79 -6.69 -7.99
C ALA A 237 -2.84 -5.94 -7.16
N ILE A 238 -4.10 -5.90 -7.60
CA ILE A 238 -5.19 -5.21 -6.89
C ILE A 238 -5.43 -5.85 -5.52
N THR A 239 -5.38 -7.18 -5.45
CA THR A 239 -5.59 -7.92 -4.21
C THR A 239 -4.55 -7.54 -3.16
N ASP A 240 -3.26 -7.57 -3.54
CA ASP A 240 -2.17 -7.22 -2.63
C ASP A 240 -2.17 -5.73 -2.28
N LEU A 241 -2.48 -4.88 -3.26
CA LEU A 241 -2.64 -3.44 -3.06
C LEU A 241 -3.77 -3.10 -2.06
N SER A 242 -4.86 -3.86 -2.09
CA SER A 242 -5.97 -3.70 -1.14
C SER A 242 -5.53 -3.96 0.30
N PHE A 243 -4.69 -4.98 0.51
CA PHE A 243 -4.07 -5.26 1.79
C PHE A 243 -3.16 -4.11 2.24
N TYR A 244 -2.29 -3.59 1.36
CA TYR A 244 -1.40 -2.47 1.71
C TYR A 244 -2.16 -1.19 2.04
N MET A 245 -3.24 -0.88 1.31
CA MET A 245 -4.11 0.25 1.63
C MET A 245 -4.80 0.08 3.00
N SER A 246 -5.15 -1.16 3.36
CA SER A 246 -5.74 -1.49 4.67
C SER A 246 -4.75 -1.17 5.79
N ILE A 247 -3.49 -1.58 5.64
CA ILE A 247 -2.40 -1.26 6.59
C ILE A 247 -2.19 0.25 6.66
N TYR A 248 -2.13 0.93 5.51
CA TYR A 248 -1.92 2.37 5.45
C TYR A 248 -2.97 3.15 6.26
N PHE A 249 -4.26 2.87 6.06
CA PHE A 249 -5.32 3.57 6.78
C PHE A 249 -5.38 3.23 8.27
N SER A 250 -4.96 2.02 8.65
CA SER A 250 -4.80 1.65 10.06
C SER A 250 -3.67 2.41 10.74
N HIS A 251 -2.58 2.69 10.02
CA HIS A 251 -1.42 3.40 10.55
C HIS A 251 -1.66 4.91 10.60
N ASP A 252 -2.04 5.49 9.47
CA ASP A 252 -2.29 6.92 9.37
C ASP A 252 -3.78 7.18 9.57
N ARG A 253 -4.21 7.44 10.81
CA ARG A 253 -5.62 7.66 11.18
C ARG A 253 -6.26 8.91 10.55
N TYR A 254 -5.45 9.84 10.06
CA TYR A 254 -5.94 11.09 9.46
C TYR A 254 -6.05 11.02 7.94
N ALA A 255 -5.43 10.02 7.31
CA ALA A 255 -5.55 9.79 5.88
C ALA A 255 -7.01 9.52 5.50
N LYS A 256 -7.61 10.41 4.71
CA LYS A 256 -8.99 10.24 4.21
C LYS A 256 -9.07 9.46 2.91
N SER A 257 -7.99 9.47 2.12
CA SER A 257 -7.91 8.74 0.87
C SER A 257 -6.48 8.38 0.47
N VAL A 258 -6.35 7.40 -0.42
CA VAL A 258 -5.09 6.93 -1.00
C VAL A 258 -5.28 6.62 -2.48
N ILE A 259 -4.23 6.76 -3.28
CA ILE A 259 -4.23 6.34 -4.68
C ILE A 259 -3.63 4.94 -4.75
N GLY A 260 -4.40 3.99 -5.31
CA GLY A 260 -3.91 2.68 -5.66
C GLY A 260 -3.50 2.62 -7.13
N ILE A 261 -2.30 2.11 -7.41
CA ILE A 261 -1.76 1.89 -8.75
C ILE A 261 -1.45 0.40 -8.91
N ALA A 262 -2.11 -0.28 -9.85
CA ALA A 262 -1.91 -1.70 -10.11
C ALA A 262 -1.25 -1.89 -11.48
N GLY A 263 -0.19 -2.71 -11.54
CA GLY A 263 0.59 -2.98 -12.74
C GLY A 263 0.79 -4.47 -13.04
N ALA A 264 0.91 -4.80 -14.32
CA ALA A 264 1.28 -6.12 -14.84
C ALA A 264 2.30 -5.95 -15.98
N GLY A 265 3.59 -5.93 -15.63
CA GLY A 265 4.62 -5.39 -16.51
C GLY A 265 4.38 -3.90 -16.76
N ALA A 266 4.46 -3.45 -18.02
CA ALA A 266 4.19 -2.05 -18.37
C ALA A 266 2.69 -1.70 -18.51
N TRP A 267 1.79 -2.68 -18.41
CA TRP A 267 0.36 -2.40 -18.33
C TRP A 267 -0.01 -1.95 -16.93
N TRP A 268 -0.81 -0.90 -16.80
CA TRP A 268 -1.20 -0.38 -15.50
C TRP A 268 -2.55 0.34 -15.52
N GLN A 269 -3.09 0.53 -14.33
CA GLN A 269 -4.30 1.28 -14.06
C GLN A 269 -4.25 1.88 -12.66
N TRP A 270 -5.10 2.88 -12.39
CA TRP A 270 -5.14 3.54 -11.09
C TRP A 270 -6.54 3.98 -10.68
N ARG A 271 -6.72 4.09 -9.35
CA ARG A 271 -7.93 4.59 -8.70
C ARG A 271 -7.59 5.27 -7.38
N GLN A 272 -8.41 6.25 -6.99
CA GLN A 272 -8.40 6.80 -5.65
C GLN A 272 -9.45 6.09 -4.79
N PHE A 273 -9.08 5.75 -3.56
CA PHE A 273 -9.95 5.11 -2.57
C PHE A 273 -10.03 5.96 -1.32
N LYS A 274 -11.24 6.12 -0.79
CA LYS A 274 -11.46 6.67 0.55
C LYS A 274 -11.19 5.59 1.60
N ARG A 275 -10.87 6.01 2.82
CA ARG A 275 -10.71 5.10 3.98
C ARG A 275 -11.89 4.12 4.11
N ALA A 276 -13.11 4.64 4.04
CA ALA A 276 -14.34 3.86 4.19
C ALA A 276 -14.59 2.85 3.05
N GLU A 277 -13.81 2.88 1.96
CA GLU A 277 -13.89 1.90 0.87
C GLU A 277 -12.95 0.71 1.08
N ILE A 278 -12.04 0.77 2.06
CA ILE A 278 -10.99 -0.23 2.27
C ILE A 278 -11.26 -1.02 3.56
N PRO A 279 -11.27 -2.37 3.50
CA PRO A 279 -11.49 -3.18 4.70
C PRO A 279 -10.36 -2.97 5.72
N PRO A 280 -10.61 -3.17 7.03
CA PRO A 280 -9.56 -3.06 8.04
C PRO A 280 -8.56 -4.23 7.93
N PRO A 281 -7.33 -4.08 8.46
CA PRO A 281 -6.31 -5.15 8.40
C PRO A 281 -6.77 -6.53 8.91
N ARG A 282 -7.62 -6.57 9.95
CA ARG A 282 -8.17 -7.82 10.51
C ARG A 282 -8.92 -8.69 9.51
N PHE A 283 -9.47 -8.11 8.44
CA PHE A 283 -10.11 -8.87 7.35
C PHE A 283 -9.14 -9.88 6.68
N TRP A 284 -7.85 -9.59 6.71
CA TRP A 284 -6.83 -10.37 6.02
C TRP A 284 -6.24 -11.48 6.90
N ASP A 285 -6.69 -11.61 8.16
CA ASP A 285 -6.22 -12.64 9.09
C ASP A 285 -6.90 -13.99 8.80
N GLU A 286 -6.15 -14.95 8.25
CA GLU A 286 -6.68 -16.25 7.81
C GLU A 286 -7.14 -17.15 8.97
N GLU A 287 -6.60 -16.99 10.18
CA GLU A 287 -6.92 -17.83 11.34
C GLU A 287 -8.31 -17.52 11.93
N GLU A 288 -8.88 -16.34 11.66
CA GLU A 288 -10.22 -15.97 12.11
C GLU A 288 -11.32 -16.40 11.14
N ARG A 289 -10.95 -16.91 9.95
CA ARG A 289 -11.91 -17.46 8.98
C ARG A 289 -12.49 -18.75 9.52
N GLY A 290 -13.54 -18.63 10.33
CA GLY A 290 -14.39 -19.74 10.71
C GLY A 290 -14.98 -20.43 9.48
N LEU A 291 -15.67 -21.56 9.71
CA LEU A 291 -16.36 -22.30 8.64
C LEU A 291 -17.49 -21.48 7.98
N SER A 292 -17.93 -20.40 8.63
CA SER A 292 -18.92 -19.47 8.10
C SER A 292 -18.46 -18.03 8.38
N PRO A 293 -18.51 -17.15 7.37
CA PRO A 293 -18.15 -15.75 7.58
C PRO A 293 -19.12 -15.11 8.57
N SER A 294 -18.58 -14.28 9.46
CA SER A 294 -19.43 -13.41 10.28
C SER A 294 -20.13 -12.37 9.39
N PRO A 295 -21.26 -11.76 9.83
CA PRO A 295 -21.88 -10.66 9.08
C PRO A 295 -20.91 -9.51 8.80
N GLU A 296 -19.94 -9.28 9.70
CA GLU A 296 -18.89 -8.27 9.52
C GLU A 296 -17.89 -8.67 8.42
N GLU A 297 -17.50 -9.96 8.34
CA GLU A 297 -16.65 -10.45 7.25
C GLU A 297 -17.35 -10.38 5.89
N GLU A 298 -18.66 -10.61 5.82
CA GLU A 298 -19.42 -10.47 4.57
C GLU A 298 -19.36 -9.03 4.04
N VAL A 299 -19.49 -8.04 4.93
CA VAL A 299 -19.32 -6.62 4.58
C VAL A 299 -17.92 -6.36 4.04
N TRP A 300 -16.87 -6.89 4.68
CA TRP A 300 -15.50 -6.69 4.20
C TRP A 300 -15.22 -7.38 2.86
N ARG A 301 -15.81 -8.56 2.62
CA ARG A 301 -15.74 -9.22 1.31
C ARG A 301 -16.42 -8.39 0.23
N ASP A 302 -17.56 -7.79 0.54
CA ASP A 302 -18.24 -6.86 -0.36
C ASP A 302 -17.38 -5.61 -0.63
N MET A 303 -16.71 -5.06 0.40
CA MET A 303 -15.75 -3.96 0.21
C MET A 303 -14.59 -4.37 -0.71
N GLN A 304 -14.00 -5.55 -0.50
CA GLN A 304 -12.95 -6.07 -1.37
C GLN A 304 -13.44 -6.22 -2.82
N TYR A 305 -14.64 -6.76 -3.02
CA TYR A 305 -15.27 -6.87 -4.33
C TYR A 305 -15.45 -5.50 -5.00
N LYS A 306 -15.92 -4.50 -4.25
CA LYS A 306 -16.06 -3.11 -4.74
C LYS A 306 -14.73 -2.49 -5.14
N ILE A 307 -13.63 -2.83 -4.47
CA ILE A 307 -12.28 -2.39 -4.89
C ILE A 307 -11.94 -2.97 -6.26
N SER A 308 -12.10 -4.28 -6.45
CA SER A 308 -11.87 -4.95 -7.73
C SER A 308 -12.77 -4.40 -8.84
N ASP A 309 -14.06 -4.21 -8.57
CA ASP A 309 -15.02 -3.63 -9.53
C ASP A 309 -14.60 -2.20 -9.93
N LYS A 310 -14.25 -1.35 -8.96
CA LYS A 310 -13.78 0.01 -9.23
C LYS A 310 -12.52 0.05 -10.11
N PHE A 311 -11.61 -0.91 -9.95
CA PHE A 311 -10.46 -1.07 -10.83
C PHE A 311 -10.84 -1.65 -12.20
N SER A 312 -11.78 -2.58 -12.28
CA SER A 312 -12.19 -3.20 -13.55
C SER A 312 -12.72 -2.19 -14.57
N THR A 313 -13.32 -1.10 -14.08
CA THR A 313 -13.80 0.03 -14.90
C THR A 313 -12.69 1.03 -15.25
N ALA A 314 -11.46 0.80 -14.80
CA ALA A 314 -10.32 1.68 -15.06
C ALA A 314 -9.78 1.51 -16.47
N PRO A 315 -9.39 2.61 -17.15
CA PRO A 315 -8.58 2.50 -18.35
C PRO A 315 -7.29 1.74 -18.03
N LYS A 316 -7.07 0.61 -18.71
CA LYS A 316 -5.82 -0.12 -18.72
C LYS A 316 -4.92 0.51 -19.78
N THR A 317 -3.82 1.14 -19.36
CA THR A 317 -2.91 1.83 -20.28
C THR A 317 -1.53 1.19 -20.26
N TYR A 318 -0.77 1.38 -21.34
CA TYR A 318 0.60 0.88 -21.45
C TYR A 318 1.60 2.02 -21.24
N LEU A 319 2.55 1.83 -20.33
CA LEU A 319 3.52 2.86 -19.96
C LEU A 319 4.30 3.39 -21.17
N GLY A 320 4.48 4.72 -21.25
CA GLY A 320 5.20 5.39 -22.34
C GLY A 320 4.34 5.75 -23.57
N THR A 321 3.06 5.37 -23.59
CA THR A 321 2.06 5.81 -24.59
C THR A 321 1.45 7.17 -24.25
N GLU A 322 0.85 7.86 -25.23
CA GLU A 322 0.17 9.14 -24.98
C GLU A 322 -1.04 8.97 -24.05
N GLU A 323 -1.79 7.87 -24.18
CA GLU A 323 -2.93 7.56 -23.33
C GLU A 323 -2.49 7.36 -21.88
N SER A 324 -1.36 6.67 -21.66
CA SER A 324 -0.76 6.53 -20.33
C SER A 324 -0.32 7.89 -19.77
N ASP A 325 0.30 8.75 -20.57
CA ASP A 325 0.73 10.08 -20.15
C ASP A 325 -0.48 10.94 -19.72
N LEU A 326 -1.61 10.83 -20.43
CA LEU A 326 -2.88 11.48 -20.05
C LEU A 326 -3.43 10.94 -18.72
N GLN A 327 -3.32 9.64 -18.46
CA GLN A 327 -3.73 9.07 -17.18
C GLN A 327 -2.82 9.53 -16.03
N TRP A 328 -1.51 9.66 -16.24
CA TRP A 328 -0.60 10.23 -15.25
C TRP A 328 -0.91 11.70 -14.95
N ASP A 329 -1.15 12.54 -15.97
CA ASP A 329 -1.59 13.94 -15.77
C ASP A 329 -2.89 13.99 -14.95
N LYS A 330 -3.85 13.12 -15.27
CA LYS A 330 -5.12 13.01 -14.55
C LYS A 330 -4.91 12.60 -13.09
N LEU A 331 -4.07 11.60 -12.82
CA LEU A 331 -3.72 11.14 -11.48
C LEU A 331 -3.11 12.27 -10.66
N GLN A 332 -2.10 12.95 -11.20
CA GLN A 332 -1.42 14.04 -10.53
C GLN A 332 -2.39 15.17 -10.17
N ARG A 333 -3.19 15.61 -11.15
CA ARG A 333 -4.02 16.82 -11.03
C ARG A 333 -5.29 16.60 -10.24
N LEU A 334 -5.97 15.48 -10.47
CA LEU A 334 -7.29 15.23 -9.90
C LEU A 334 -7.23 14.48 -8.57
N ALA A 335 -6.16 13.72 -8.32
CA ALA A 335 -6.02 12.93 -7.10
C ALA A 335 -4.84 13.39 -6.24
N LEU A 336 -3.59 13.26 -6.71
CA LEU A 336 -2.40 13.46 -5.86
C LEU A 336 -2.34 14.87 -5.26
N ILE A 337 -2.46 15.90 -6.09
CA ILE A 337 -2.46 17.29 -5.62
C ILE A 337 -3.61 17.55 -4.67
N ARG A 338 -4.81 17.01 -4.93
CA ARG A 338 -5.97 17.20 -4.06
C ARG A 338 -5.82 16.53 -2.70
N ILE A 339 -5.24 15.32 -2.66
CA ILE A 339 -4.93 14.63 -1.40
C ILE A 339 -3.98 15.49 -0.59
N LEU A 340 -2.92 16.00 -1.21
CA LEU A 340 -1.97 16.88 -0.54
C LEU A 340 -2.64 18.18 -0.07
N GLU A 341 -3.42 18.87 -0.91
CA GLU A 341 -4.15 20.08 -0.48
C GLU A 341 -5.07 19.82 0.73
N THR A 342 -5.77 18.69 0.72
CA THR A 342 -6.67 18.25 1.80
C THR A 342 -5.89 17.89 3.07
N HIS A 343 -4.68 17.34 2.95
CA HIS A 343 -3.80 17.06 4.10
C HIS A 343 -3.45 18.34 4.89
N ARG A 344 -3.48 19.53 4.26
CA ARG A 344 -3.26 20.80 4.97
C ARG A 344 -4.27 21.04 6.08
N THR A 345 -5.53 20.73 5.81
CA THR A 345 -6.65 21.06 6.69
C THR A 345 -6.98 19.93 7.64
N ASP A 346 -6.72 18.70 7.22
CA ASP A 346 -7.22 17.52 7.90
C ASP A 346 -6.22 16.93 8.91
N TYR A 347 -4.93 17.16 8.71
CA TYR A 347 -3.93 16.71 9.66
C TYR A 347 -3.81 17.74 10.78
N PRO A 348 -3.75 17.31 12.05
CA PRO A 348 -3.49 18.21 13.16
C PRO A 348 -2.05 18.69 13.07
N TRP A 349 -1.83 19.79 12.35
CA TRP A 349 -0.57 20.53 12.37
C TRP A 349 -0.49 21.31 13.68
N SER A 350 -0.34 20.63 14.80
CA SER A 350 0.23 21.28 15.97
C SER A 350 1.74 21.38 15.73
N ILE A 351 2.15 22.28 14.83
CA ILE A 351 3.46 22.90 14.99
C ILE A 351 3.25 23.73 16.25
N PRO A 352 3.85 23.38 17.40
CA PRO A 352 3.81 24.27 18.54
C PRO A 352 4.37 25.60 18.03
N ASP A 353 3.65 26.71 18.19
CA ASP A 353 4.18 28.03 17.86
C ASP A 353 5.52 28.16 18.58
N THR A 354 6.63 28.04 17.84
CA THR A 354 7.99 28.20 18.38
C THR A 354 8.32 29.68 18.53
N SER A 355 7.32 30.57 18.45
CA SER A 355 7.44 31.97 18.84
C SER A 355 7.33 32.10 20.36
N ASN A 356 8.41 31.75 21.07
CA ASN A 356 8.69 32.25 22.42
C ASN A 356 10.18 32.54 22.55
#